data_AF-A0A382NTG4-F1
#
_entry.id   AF-A0A382NTG4-F1
#
_cell.length_a   1.000
_cell.length_b   1.000
_cell.length_c   1.000
_cell.angle_alpha   90.00
_cell.angle_beta   90.00
_cell.angle_gamma   90.00
#
_symmetry.space_group_name_H-M   'P 1'
#
loop_
_entity.id
_entity.type
_entity.pdbx_description
1 polymer ?
#
loop_
_entity_poly.entity_id
_entity_poly.type
_entity_poly.pdbx_seq_one_letter_code
_entity_poly.pdbx_strand_id
1 'polypeptide(L)'
;ISEADMLYGKIMKTQQWRLLRYLDAILLGLYKKNIPIRYSKYNLSWPLLNRLRWDGTKIKSIIGSLAKTMHVSKSTFSTLYFPFLLYCIKNKKIDLEFDESLEEIVEKEVALIK
;
A
#
# COMPACT_ATOMS: atom_id res chain seq x y z
N ILE A 1 12.54 14.80 10.35
CA ILE A 1 11.36 14.24 9.65
C ILE A 1 10.08 14.58 10.43
N SER A 2 10.01 14.25 11.73
CA SER A 2 8.84 14.55 12.58
C SER A 2 8.31 16.00 12.55
N GLU A 3 9.18 17.03 12.51
CA GLU A 3 8.74 18.43 12.47
C GLU A 3 8.13 18.84 11.12
N ALA A 4 8.70 18.34 10.02
CA ALA A 4 8.17 18.58 8.68
C ALA A 4 6.77 17.96 8.53
N ASP A 5 6.56 16.77 9.09
CA ASP A 5 5.26 16.08 9.06
C ASP A 5 4.19 16.85 9.84
N MET A 6 4.53 17.36 11.03
CA MET A 6 3.61 18.20 11.82
C MET A 6 3.23 19.48 11.07
N LEU A 7 4.22 20.16 10.45
CA LEU A 7 3.99 21.38 9.69
C LEU A 7 3.14 21.12 8.44
N TYR A 8 3.42 20.04 7.72
CA TYR A 8 2.62 19.60 6.57
C TYR A 8 1.18 19.30 6.95
N GLY A 9 0.97 18.55 8.05
CA GLY A 9 -0.36 18.29 8.59
C GLY A 9 -1.12 19.57 8.97
N LYS A 10 -0.41 20.58 9.49
CA LYS A 10 -0.99 21.90 9.79
C LYS A 10 -1.38 22.65 8.51
N ILE A 11 -0.51 22.67 7.49
CA ILE A 11 -0.79 23.30 6.17
C ILE A 11 -2.06 22.71 5.56
N MET A 12 -2.17 21.38 5.54
CA MET A 12 -3.31 20.71 4.93
C MET A 12 -4.63 20.99 5.65
N LYS A 13 -4.59 21.18 6.98
CA LYS A 13 -5.77 21.54 7.77
C LYS A 13 -6.17 23.02 7.64
N THR A 14 -5.22 23.94 7.62
CA THR A 14 -5.49 25.39 7.67
C THR A 14 -5.43 26.09 6.31
N GLN A 15 -4.95 25.40 5.26
CA GLN A 15 -4.70 25.95 3.92
C GLN A 15 -3.78 27.18 3.90
N GLN A 16 -2.95 27.37 4.93
CA GLN A 16 -2.01 28.47 5.00
C GLN A 16 -0.74 28.18 4.19
N TRP A 17 -0.81 28.42 2.87
CA TRP A 17 0.29 28.13 1.93
C TRP A 17 1.59 28.87 2.24
N ARG A 18 1.54 29.99 2.98
CA ARG A 18 2.74 30.72 3.44
C ARG A 18 3.67 29.82 4.28
N LEU A 19 3.15 28.80 4.95
CA LEU A 19 3.93 27.86 5.75
C LEU A 19 4.85 26.96 4.89
N LEU A 20 4.61 26.84 3.58
CA LEU A 20 5.48 26.11 2.66
C LEU A 20 6.93 26.62 2.68
N ARG A 21 7.12 27.92 2.94
CA ARG A 21 8.47 28.50 3.06
C ARG A 21 9.28 27.87 4.21
N TYR A 22 8.62 27.62 5.34
CA TYR A 22 9.28 26.98 6.48
C TYR A 22 9.50 25.50 6.23
N LEU A 23 8.58 24.84 5.51
CA LEU A 23 8.76 23.45 5.08
C LEU A 23 10.00 23.33 4.18
N ASP A 24 10.14 24.21 3.20
CA ASP A 24 11.29 24.25 2.28
C ASP A 24 12.61 24.46 3.01
N ALA A 25 12.66 25.38 3.97
CA ALA A 25 13.85 25.61 4.80
C ALA A 25 14.27 24.35 5.59
N ILE A 26 13.31 23.62 6.17
CA ILE A 26 13.57 22.36 6.88
C ILE A 26 14.09 21.29 5.90
N LEU A 27 13.47 21.17 4.72
CA LEU A 27 13.87 20.19 3.71
C LEU A 27 15.28 20.47 3.17
N LEU A 28 15.61 21.72 2.89
CA LEU A 28 16.95 22.13 2.43
C LEU A 28 18.04 21.79 3.46
N GLY A 29 17.73 21.83 4.76
CA GLY A 29 18.65 21.41 5.82
C GLY A 29 18.96 19.90 5.83
N LEU A 30 18.09 19.07 5.25
CA LEU A 30 18.25 17.61 5.23
C LEU A 30 19.12 17.11 4.07
N TYR A 31 19.25 17.88 3.00
CA TYR A 31 20.01 17.49 1.82
C TYR A 31 21.38 18.17 1.76
N LYS A 32 22.40 17.49 1.22
CA LYS A 32 23.70 18.13 0.97
C LYS A 32 23.57 19.12 -0.19
N LYS A 33 24.24 20.27 -0.06
CA LYS A 33 24.30 21.29 -1.12
C LYS A 33 24.91 20.68 -2.39
N ASN A 34 24.34 21.04 -3.56
CA ASN A 34 24.79 20.65 -4.90
C ASN A 34 24.56 19.19 -5.34
N ILE A 35 23.62 18.46 -4.74
CA ILE A 35 23.17 17.18 -5.30
C ILE A 35 22.19 17.45 -6.45
N PRO A 36 22.43 16.95 -7.68
CA PRO A 36 21.43 17.02 -8.75
C PRO A 36 20.25 16.12 -8.40
N ILE A 37 19.13 16.72 -7.96
CA ILE A 37 17.91 15.99 -7.65
C ILE A 37 17.18 15.73 -8.97
N ARG A 38 17.11 14.47 -9.39
CA ARG A 38 16.21 14.06 -10.47
C ARG A 38 14.80 13.96 -9.89
N TYR A 39 13.91 14.84 -10.33
CA TYR A 39 12.50 14.74 -9.95
C TYR A 39 11.91 13.43 -10.47
N SER A 40 11.31 12.66 -9.56
CA SER A 40 10.40 11.58 -9.89
C SER A 40 9.13 11.80 -9.07
N LYS A 41 7.96 11.83 -9.74
CA LYS A 41 6.67 11.96 -9.06
C LYS A 41 6.41 10.79 -8.11
N TYR A 42 6.96 9.62 -8.42
CA TYR A 42 6.83 8.41 -7.63
C TYR A 42 8.19 7.82 -7.30
N ASN A 43 8.39 7.43 -6.04
CA ASN A 43 9.61 6.76 -5.59
C ASN A 43 9.65 5.26 -5.95
N LEU A 44 8.61 4.76 -6.61
CA LEU A 44 8.44 3.36 -6.97
C LEU A 44 8.48 3.19 -8.49
N SER A 45 8.91 2.02 -8.93
CA SER A 45 8.87 1.64 -10.34
C SER A 45 7.41 1.55 -10.84
N TRP A 46 7.22 1.83 -12.13
CA TRP A 46 5.89 1.76 -12.76
C TRP A 46 5.19 0.40 -12.57
N PRO A 47 5.87 -0.77 -12.70
CA PRO A 47 5.25 -2.07 -12.45
C PRO A 47 4.68 -2.22 -11.03
N LEU A 48 5.39 -1.71 -10.01
CA LEU A 48 4.94 -1.76 -8.62
C LEU A 48 3.71 -0.87 -8.38
N LEU A 49 3.70 0.34 -8.94
CA LEU A 49 2.54 1.24 -8.85
C LEU A 49 1.31 0.63 -9.51
N ASN A 50 1.48 0.01 -10.67
CA ASN A 50 0.38 -0.61 -11.41
C ASN A 50 -0.24 -1.76 -10.59
N ARG A 51 0.60 -2.62 -10.01
CA ARG A 51 0.18 -3.69 -9.10
C ARG A 51 -0.55 -3.13 -7.87
N LEU A 52 -0.01 -2.10 -7.21
CA LEU A 52 -0.66 -1.52 -6.03
C LEU A 52 -2.05 -0.94 -6.33
N ARG A 53 -2.23 -0.37 -7.53
CA ARG A 53 -3.49 0.26 -7.94
C ARG A 53 -4.53 -0.76 -8.40
N TRP A 54 -4.17 -1.69 -9.29
CA TRP A 54 -5.13 -2.62 -9.90
C TRP A 54 -5.26 -3.93 -9.10
N ASP A 55 -4.16 -4.52 -8.67
CA ASP A 55 -4.20 -5.76 -7.89
C ASP A 55 -4.64 -5.45 -6.45
N GLY A 56 -4.17 -4.33 -5.90
CA GLY A 56 -4.49 -3.92 -4.54
C GLY A 56 -5.98 -3.66 -4.28
N THR A 57 -6.75 -3.21 -5.26
CA THR A 57 -8.21 -3.03 -5.09
C THR A 57 -8.94 -4.37 -5.02
N LYS A 58 -8.57 -5.31 -5.89
CA LYS A 58 -9.10 -6.68 -5.91
C LYS A 58 -8.75 -7.45 -4.63
N ILE A 59 -7.48 -7.38 -4.18
CA ILE A 59 -7.05 -7.98 -2.89
C ILE A 59 -7.83 -7.39 -1.71
N LYS A 60 -8.04 -6.07 -1.69
CA LYS A 60 -8.88 -5.42 -0.66
C LYS A 60 -10.33 -5.87 -0.68
N SER A 61 -10.87 -6.20 -1.86
CA SER A 61 -12.22 -6.75 -1.99
C SER A 61 -12.31 -8.13 -1.32
N ILE A 62 -11.37 -9.02 -1.64
CA ILE A 62 -11.25 -10.38 -1.06
C ILE A 62 -11.11 -10.31 0.46
N ILE A 63 -10.17 -9.49 0.96
CA ILE A 63 -10.00 -9.27 2.40
C ILE A 63 -11.27 -8.71 3.02
N GLY A 64 -11.98 -7.83 2.32
CA GLY A 64 -13.20 -7.19 2.80
C GLY A 64 -14.36 -8.17 2.99
N SER A 65 -14.51 -9.17 2.12
CA SER A 65 -15.53 -10.23 2.26
C SER A 65 -15.14 -11.24 3.32
N LEU A 66 -13.92 -11.79 3.25
CA LEU A 66 -13.44 -12.83 4.16
C LEU A 66 -13.23 -12.34 5.60
N ALA A 67 -12.81 -11.09 5.80
CA ALA A 67 -12.68 -10.54 7.15
C ALA A 67 -14.06 -10.42 7.83
N LYS A 68 -15.12 -10.13 7.07
CA LYS A 68 -16.50 -10.09 7.59
C LYS A 68 -16.99 -11.48 7.97
N THR A 69 -16.74 -12.49 7.15
CA THR A 69 -17.17 -13.87 7.44
C THR A 69 -16.43 -14.44 8.65
N MET A 70 -15.16 -14.09 8.83
CA MET A 70 -14.35 -14.52 9.98
C MET A 70 -14.46 -13.61 11.21
N HIS A 71 -15.28 -12.55 11.16
CA HIS A 71 -15.46 -11.57 12.26
C HIS A 71 -14.15 -10.95 12.77
N VAL A 72 -13.18 -10.70 11.87
CA VAL A 72 -11.91 -10.07 12.19
C VAL A 72 -11.75 -8.72 11.50
N SER A 73 -10.84 -7.89 12.00
CA SER A 73 -10.51 -6.64 11.32
C SER A 73 -9.81 -6.92 9.98
N LYS A 74 -9.97 -6.02 9.00
CA LYS A 74 -9.33 -6.13 7.68
C LYS A 74 -7.80 -6.20 7.79
N SER A 75 -7.20 -5.43 8.71
CA SER A 75 -5.75 -5.44 8.91
C SER A 75 -5.27 -6.74 9.54
N THR A 76 -5.99 -7.26 10.54
CA THR A 76 -5.69 -8.56 11.16
C THR A 76 -5.79 -9.69 10.13
N PHE A 77 -6.86 -9.69 9.32
CA PHE A 77 -7.04 -10.66 8.24
C PHE A 77 -5.90 -10.61 7.22
N SER A 78 -5.60 -9.41 6.72
CA SER A 78 -4.55 -9.21 5.70
C SER A 78 -3.17 -9.65 6.15
N THR A 79 -2.85 -9.45 7.43
CA THR A 79 -1.48 -9.66 7.94
C THR A 79 -1.27 -11.09 8.41
N LEU A 80 -2.27 -11.64 9.11
CA LEU A 80 -2.14 -12.95 9.76
C LEU A 80 -2.77 -14.06 8.93
N TYR A 81 -4.03 -13.90 8.51
CA TYR A 81 -4.81 -15.00 7.93
C TYR A 81 -4.58 -15.17 6.42
N PHE A 82 -4.49 -14.08 5.67
CA PHE A 82 -4.40 -14.10 4.22
C PHE A 82 -3.18 -14.88 3.68
N PRO A 83 -1.96 -14.75 4.24
CA PRO A 83 -0.81 -15.56 3.80
C PRO A 83 -1.02 -17.06 4.01
N PHE A 84 -1.61 -17.46 5.14
CA PHE A 84 -1.91 -18.88 5.41
C PHE A 84 -3.02 -19.41 4.51
N LEU A 85 -4.02 -18.58 4.20
CA LEU A 85 -5.09 -18.94 3.26
C LEU A 85 -4.49 -19.25 1.88
N LEU A 86 -3.62 -18.39 1.36
CA LEU A 86 -2.92 -18.62 0.10
C LEU A 86 -2.08 -19.90 0.13
N TYR A 87 -1.43 -20.20 1.26
CA TYR A 87 -0.70 -21.45 1.43
C TYR A 87 -1.60 -22.70 1.43
N CYS A 88 -2.80 -22.61 2.01
CA CYS A 88 -3.79 -23.69 1.97
C CYS A 88 -4.32 -23.93 0.54
N ILE A 89 -4.56 -22.85 -0.22
CA ILE A 89 -4.95 -22.89 -1.63
C ILE A 89 -3.84 -23.53 -2.47
N LYS A 90 -2.58 -23.13 -2.28
CA LYS A 90 -1.40 -23.73 -2.94
C LYS A 90 -1.35 -25.25 -2.77
N ASN A 91 -1.70 -25.74 -1.58
CA ASN A 91 -1.70 -27.16 -1.25
C ASN A 91 -3.02 -27.89 -1.59
N LYS A 92 -3.95 -27.23 -2.29
CA LYS A 92 -5.28 -27.76 -2.67
C LYS A 92 -6.09 -28.31 -1.48
N LYS A 93 -5.91 -27.74 -0.29
CA LYS A 93 -6.64 -28.17 0.93
C LYS A 93 -7.99 -27.48 1.09
N ILE A 94 -8.15 -26.33 0.45
CA ILE A 94 -9.34 -25.48 0.52
C ILE A 94 -9.67 -25.09 -0.91
N ASP A 95 -10.92 -25.31 -1.29
CA ASP A 95 -11.49 -24.79 -2.53
C ASP A 95 -12.43 -23.64 -2.20
N LEU A 96 -12.19 -22.48 -2.78
CA LEU A 96 -12.98 -21.27 -2.55
C LEU A 96 -13.41 -20.75 -3.90
N GLU A 97 -14.73 -20.65 -4.10
CA GLU A 97 -15.30 -20.05 -5.29
C GLU A 97 -15.10 -18.53 -5.25
N PHE A 98 -14.21 -18.05 -6.11
CA PHE A 98 -14.02 -16.63 -6.38
C PHE A 98 -14.64 -16.26 -7.73
N ASP A 99 -14.94 -14.98 -7.91
CA ASP A 99 -15.22 -14.45 -9.24
C ASP A 99 -13.96 -14.59 -10.13
N GLU A 100 -14.15 -14.83 -11.44
CA GLU A 100 -13.08 -15.11 -12.41
C GLU A 100 -11.97 -14.03 -12.37
N SER A 101 -12.37 -12.78 -12.15
CA SER A 101 -11.47 -11.63 -12.06
C SER A 101 -10.59 -11.61 -10.80
N LEU A 102 -11.02 -12.26 -9.73
CA LEU A 102 -10.34 -12.37 -8.45
C LEU A 102 -9.47 -13.63 -8.40
N GLU A 103 -9.91 -14.69 -9.06
CA GLU A 103 -9.19 -15.96 -9.16
C GLU A 103 -7.83 -15.80 -9.83
N GLU A 104 -7.75 -15.07 -10.96
CA GLU A 104 -6.49 -14.74 -11.65
C GLU A 104 -5.45 -14.11 -10.68
N ILE A 105 -5.92 -13.27 -9.75
CA ILE A 105 -5.05 -12.62 -8.77
C ILE A 105 -4.62 -13.58 -7.68
N VAL A 106 -5.52 -14.43 -7.20
CA VAL A 106 -5.18 -15.44 -6.20
C VAL A 106 -4.12 -16.38 -6.76
N GLU A 107 -4.25 -16.84 -8.01
CA GLU A 107 -3.25 -17.67 -8.68
C GLU A 107 -1.90 -16.97 -8.80
N LYS A 108 -1.91 -15.69 -9.21
CA LYS A 108 -0.71 -14.87 -9.30
C LYS A 108 -0.02 -14.70 -7.93
N GLU A 109 -0.78 -14.50 -6.86
CA GLU A 109 -0.24 -14.40 -5.51
C GLU A 109 0.29 -15.75 -5.00
N VAL A 110 -0.39 -16.86 -5.29
CA VAL A 110 0.07 -18.21 -4.97
C VAL A 110 1.38 -18.54 -5.68
N ALA A 111 1.54 -18.15 -6.96
CA ALA A 111 2.76 -18.37 -7.73
C ALA A 111 3.99 -17.62 -7.16
N LEU A 112 3.76 -16.51 -6.44
CA LEU A 112 4.83 -15.75 -5.80
C LEU A 112 5.30 -16.34 -4.47
N ILE A 113 4.50 -17.23 -3.87
CA ILE A 113 4.87 -17.94 -2.64
C ILE A 113 5.82 -19.08 -3.01
N LYS A 114 7.08 -19.00 -2.56
CA LYS A 114 8.04 -20.11 -2.69
C LYS A 114 7.57 -21.36 -1.96
#